data_AF-A0A935TJJ2-F1
#
_entry.id   AF-A0A935TJJ2-F1
#
_cell.length_a   1.000
_cell.length_b   1.000
_cell.length_c   1.000
_cell.angle_alpha   90.00
_cell.angle_beta   90.00
_cell.angle_gamma   90.00
#
_symmetry.space_group_name_H-M   'P 1'
#
loop_
_entity.id
_entity.type
_entity.pdbx_description
1 polymer ?
#
loop_
_entity_poly.entity_id
_entity_poly.type
_entity_poly.pdbx_seq_one_letter_code
_entity_poly.pdbx_strand_id
1 'polypeptide(L)'
;MPGQTNLVTCDERGRIVTFEIQEGKGNLRAQILKLGEYAREQSLGTPPVQVFDREGDGLGFFSELIRQRTPFITWEKNANQARLMALPATDFTHHVQINGTDYRLLEETRPCLYSPDSDPDTGTVDPPHAFDLRRLVLWNLRTHHRISVLCWEGDLQLSPEEVLTAMLSRWGASENTFKHLQARHPYHYHPGFGLADSEKQDIANPRIKALAQQIATTKGISPNSTSNTPKPNRASIATAANVTTVGIGDSLKPSP
;
A
#
# COMPACT_ATOMS: atom_id res chain seq x y z
N MET A 1 0.15 15.35 14.75
CA MET A 1 1.14 15.18 13.67
C MET A 1 0.46 14.52 12.49
N PRO A 2 0.67 14.96 11.25
CA PRO A 2 0.40 14.10 10.09
C PRO A 2 1.22 12.82 10.27
N GLY A 3 0.60 11.66 10.02
CA GLY A 3 1.34 10.40 10.08
C GLY A 3 2.43 10.39 9.02
N GLN A 4 3.63 9.92 9.37
CA GLN A 4 4.65 9.53 8.40
C GLN A 4 4.66 8.00 8.33
N THR A 5 4.63 7.47 7.12
CA THR A 5 4.70 6.03 6.87
C THR A 5 6.07 5.69 6.28
N ASN A 6 6.84 4.89 7.02
CA ASN A 6 8.15 4.42 6.59
C ASN A 6 8.00 3.04 5.94
N LEU A 7 8.12 2.98 4.61
CA LEU A 7 8.12 1.74 3.85
C LEU A 7 9.56 1.26 3.70
N VAL A 8 9.91 0.15 4.34
CA VAL A 8 11.26 -0.44 4.28
C VAL A 8 11.21 -1.76 3.54
N THR A 9 12.04 -1.90 2.51
CA THR A 9 12.19 -3.12 1.71
C THR A 9 13.49 -3.80 2.13
N CYS A 10 13.41 -5.08 2.50
CA CYS A 10 14.56 -5.89 2.88
C CYS A 10 14.69 -7.10 1.96
N ASP A 11 15.90 -7.64 1.88
CA ASP A 11 16.15 -8.95 1.28
C ASP A 11 15.80 -10.12 2.24
N GLU A 12 16.08 -11.35 1.82
CA GLU A 12 15.79 -12.56 2.58
C GLU A 12 16.56 -12.66 3.91
N ARG A 13 17.63 -11.88 4.06
CA ARG A 13 18.47 -11.80 5.27
C ARG A 13 18.10 -10.61 6.16
N GLY A 14 17.08 -9.84 5.80
CA GLY A 14 16.67 -8.64 6.51
C GLY A 14 17.58 -7.42 6.27
N ARG A 15 18.48 -7.47 5.27
CA ARG A 15 19.29 -6.30 4.87
C ARG A 15 18.42 -5.32 4.10
N ILE A 16 18.49 -4.04 4.43
CA ILE A 16 17.71 -3.01 3.74
C ILE A 16 18.20 -2.87 2.30
N VAL A 17 17.30 -3.07 1.34
CA VAL A 17 17.54 -2.86 -0.10
C VAL A 17 17.16 -1.44 -0.49
N THR A 18 16.02 -0.97 -0.01
CA THR A 18 15.56 0.42 -0.20
C THR A 18 14.56 0.80 0.89
N PHE A 19 14.35 2.11 1.09
CA PHE A 19 13.34 2.66 1.98
C PHE A 19 12.72 3.89 1.34
N GLU A 20 11.44 4.12 1.64
CA GLU A 20 10.72 5.33 1.24
C GLU A 20 9.92 5.88 2.42
N ILE A 21 10.00 7.19 2.63
CA ILE A 21 9.24 7.91 3.65
C ILE A 21 8.13 8.65 2.94
N GLN A 22 6.87 8.34 3.27
CA GLN A 22 5.69 8.93 2.65
C GLN A 22 4.84 9.65 3.71
N GLU A 23 4.32 10.82 3.37
CA GLU A 23 3.35 11.51 4.21
C GLU A 23 1.98 10.81 4.19
N GLY A 24 1.27 10.85 5.30
CA GLY A 24 -0.01 10.19 5.48
C GLY A 24 0.12 8.69 5.69
N LYS A 25 -0.80 7.92 5.08
CA LYS A 25 -0.92 6.46 5.26
C LYS A 25 0.10 5.63 4.46
N GLY A 26 0.86 6.27 3.58
CA GLY A 26 1.65 5.61 2.56
C GLY A 26 0.82 4.85 1.51
N ASN A 27 1.49 4.39 0.47
CA ASN A 27 0.94 3.62 -0.64
C ASN A 27 1.84 2.41 -0.91
N LEU A 28 1.67 1.37 -0.10
CA LEU A 28 2.39 0.10 -0.21
C LEU A 28 2.34 -0.50 -1.63
N ARG A 29 1.19 -0.40 -2.30
CA ARG A 29 0.99 -0.97 -3.65
C ARG A 29 1.83 -0.26 -4.71
N ALA A 30 1.85 1.07 -4.69
CA ALA A 30 2.71 1.83 -5.60
C ALA A 30 4.20 1.54 -5.36
N GLN A 31 4.62 1.39 -4.09
CA GLN A 31 6.00 1.01 -3.77
C GLN A 31 6.38 -0.37 -4.31
N ILE A 32 5.49 -1.37 -4.20
CA ILE A 32 5.70 -2.72 -4.75
C ILE A 32 5.84 -2.67 -6.28
N LEU A 33 5.01 -1.90 -7.00
CA LEU A 33 5.14 -1.77 -8.46
C LEU A 33 6.49 -1.13 -8.86
N LYS A 34 6.85 -0.03 -8.18
CA LYS A 34 8.14 0.66 -8.35
C LYS A 34 9.35 -0.24 -8.07
N LEU A 35 9.25 -1.16 -7.11
CA LEU A 35 10.29 -2.18 -6.86
C LEU A 35 10.44 -3.17 -8.03
N GLY A 36 9.33 -3.54 -8.69
CA GLY A 36 9.33 -4.41 -9.87
C GLY A 36 9.91 -3.72 -11.10
N GLU A 37 9.62 -2.42 -11.28
CA GLU A 37 10.28 -1.55 -12.28
C GLU A 37 11.78 -1.48 -12.03
N TYR A 38 12.20 -1.07 -10.82
CA TYR A 38 13.61 -1.00 -10.43
C TYR A 38 14.38 -2.31 -10.67
N ALA A 39 13.80 -3.45 -10.28
CA ALA A 39 14.42 -4.76 -10.50
C ALA A 39 14.67 -5.08 -12.00
N ARG A 40 13.77 -4.63 -12.88
CA ARG A 40 13.91 -4.78 -14.34
C ARG A 40 14.94 -3.80 -14.91
N GLU A 41 14.97 -2.55 -14.42
CA GLU A 41 16.00 -1.56 -14.79
C GLU A 41 17.41 -2.04 -14.43
N GLN A 42 17.58 -2.65 -13.25
CA GLN A 42 18.86 -3.25 -12.84
C GLN A 42 19.20 -4.54 -13.62
N SER A 43 18.33 -5.00 -14.53
CA SER A 43 18.52 -6.21 -15.35
C SER A 43 18.91 -7.44 -14.53
N LEU A 44 18.28 -7.61 -13.35
CA LEU A 44 18.50 -8.77 -12.50
C LEU A 44 18.12 -10.04 -13.28
N GLY A 45 19.09 -10.92 -13.53
CA GLY A 45 18.91 -12.10 -14.40
C GLY A 45 17.84 -13.09 -13.90
N THR A 46 17.42 -12.97 -12.64
CA THR A 46 16.25 -13.62 -12.07
C THR A 46 15.38 -12.56 -11.41
N PRO A 47 14.07 -12.45 -11.74
CA PRO A 47 13.21 -11.45 -11.12
C PRO A 47 13.02 -11.73 -9.62
N PRO A 48 13.15 -10.73 -8.74
CA PRO A 48 12.95 -10.93 -7.31
C PRO A 48 11.47 -11.16 -6.98
N VAL A 49 11.22 -12.08 -6.04
CA VAL A 49 9.87 -12.36 -5.54
C VAL A 49 9.47 -11.32 -4.50
N GLN A 50 8.40 -10.58 -4.75
CA GLN A 50 7.93 -9.56 -3.83
C GLN A 50 7.03 -10.15 -2.74
N VAL A 51 7.48 -10.07 -1.49
CA VAL A 51 6.76 -10.64 -0.33
C VAL A 51 6.15 -9.52 0.50
N PHE A 52 4.81 -9.48 0.61
CA PHE A 52 4.09 -8.40 1.29
C PHE A 52 2.92 -8.87 2.14
N ASP A 53 2.22 -7.95 2.80
CA ASP A 53 1.10 -8.27 3.70
C ASP A 53 -0.24 -8.36 2.97
N ARG A 54 -1.25 -8.79 3.72
CA ARG A 54 -2.69 -8.67 3.40
C ARG A 54 -3.16 -7.26 3.02
N GLU A 55 -2.35 -6.21 3.23
CA GLU A 55 -2.64 -4.87 2.70
C GLU A 55 -2.43 -4.77 1.18
N GLY A 56 -1.55 -5.61 0.62
CA GLY A 56 -1.41 -5.80 -0.82
C GLY A 56 -2.46 -6.73 -1.44
N ASP A 57 -3.36 -7.35 -0.65
CA ASP A 57 -4.41 -8.24 -1.20
C ASP A 57 -5.42 -7.45 -2.06
N GLY A 58 -5.61 -7.85 -3.32
CA GLY A 58 -6.64 -7.31 -4.20
C GLY A 58 -6.47 -7.68 -5.67
N LEU A 59 -7.57 -8.09 -6.33
CA LEU A 59 -7.54 -8.66 -7.69
C LEU A 59 -6.97 -7.71 -8.76
N GLY A 60 -7.33 -6.42 -8.74
CA GLY A 60 -6.76 -5.44 -9.69
C GLY A 60 -5.26 -5.23 -9.51
N PHE A 61 -4.76 -5.36 -8.28
CA PHE A 61 -3.34 -5.25 -8.00
C PHE A 61 -2.57 -6.52 -8.41
N PHE A 62 -3.14 -7.70 -8.16
CA PHE A 62 -2.58 -8.96 -8.68
C PHE A 62 -2.57 -9.00 -10.20
N SER A 63 -3.65 -8.54 -10.84
CA SER A 63 -3.74 -8.38 -12.29
C SER A 63 -2.59 -7.54 -12.84
N GLU A 64 -2.27 -6.43 -12.18
CA GLU A 64 -1.17 -5.56 -12.58
C GLU A 64 0.20 -6.22 -12.41
N LEU A 65 0.48 -6.82 -11.24
CA LEU A 65 1.73 -7.56 -11.00
C LEU A 65 1.96 -8.67 -12.02
N ILE A 66 0.90 -9.42 -12.39
CA ILE A 66 0.96 -10.52 -13.36
C ILE A 66 1.24 -9.99 -14.77
N ARG A 67 0.53 -8.92 -15.21
CA ARG A 67 0.79 -8.26 -16.51
C ARG A 67 2.22 -7.74 -16.60
N GLN A 68 2.74 -7.19 -15.50
CA GLN A 68 4.11 -6.74 -15.37
C GLN A 68 5.14 -7.88 -15.21
N ARG A 69 4.70 -9.14 -15.14
CA ARG A 69 5.51 -10.34 -14.81
C ARG A 69 6.37 -10.17 -13.55
N THR A 70 5.80 -9.56 -12.52
CA THR A 70 6.42 -9.37 -11.19
C THR A 70 5.99 -10.51 -10.26
N PRO A 71 6.88 -11.45 -9.91
CA PRO A 71 6.54 -12.56 -9.00
C PRO A 71 6.21 -12.03 -7.59
N PHE A 72 5.22 -12.64 -6.93
CA PHE A 72 4.82 -12.20 -5.59
C PHE A 72 4.28 -13.32 -4.69
N ILE A 73 4.35 -13.07 -3.38
CA ILE A 73 3.80 -13.90 -2.30
C ILE A 73 3.11 -12.98 -1.28
N THR A 74 1.88 -13.31 -0.88
CA THR A 74 1.13 -12.54 0.13
C THR A 74 0.13 -13.38 0.93
N TRP A 75 -0.27 -12.88 2.09
CA TRP A 75 -1.38 -13.45 2.87
C TRP A 75 -2.74 -13.18 2.21
N GLU A 76 -3.58 -14.21 2.08
CA GLU A 76 -4.96 -14.04 1.62
C GLU A 76 -5.79 -13.33 2.70
N LYS A 77 -6.10 -12.05 2.49
CA LYS A 77 -6.72 -11.18 3.53
C LYS A 77 -8.06 -11.72 4.04
N ASN A 78 -8.89 -12.17 3.10
CA ASN A 78 -10.28 -12.55 3.34
C ASN A 78 -10.50 -14.06 3.14
N ALA A 79 -9.52 -14.89 3.53
CA ALA A 79 -9.66 -16.34 3.46
C ALA A 79 -10.83 -16.83 4.34
N ASN A 80 -11.66 -17.73 3.82
CA ASN A 80 -12.74 -18.34 4.58
C ASN A 80 -12.15 -19.29 5.65
N GLN A 81 -11.96 -18.77 6.87
CA GLN A 81 -11.35 -19.49 7.98
C GLN A 81 -12.11 -20.78 8.36
N ALA A 82 -13.45 -20.77 8.31
CA ALA A 82 -14.24 -21.96 8.56
C ALA A 82 -13.95 -23.06 7.52
N ARG A 83 -13.81 -22.70 6.24
CA ARG A 83 -13.37 -23.63 5.18
C ARG A 83 -11.96 -24.16 5.46
N LEU A 84 -10.99 -23.29 5.77
CA LEU A 84 -9.61 -23.71 6.03
C LEU A 84 -9.54 -24.70 7.21
N MET A 85 -10.25 -24.42 8.29
CA MET A 85 -10.29 -25.29 9.47
C MET A 85 -11.05 -26.61 9.23
N ALA A 86 -11.95 -26.67 8.25
CA ALA A 86 -12.67 -27.89 7.87
C ALA A 86 -11.89 -28.85 6.95
N LEU A 87 -10.76 -28.42 6.36
CA LEU A 87 -9.96 -29.27 5.45
C LEU A 87 -9.48 -30.57 6.14
N PRO A 88 -9.61 -31.74 5.50
CA PRO A 88 -9.06 -32.99 6.02
C PRO A 88 -7.54 -32.92 6.28
N ALA A 89 -7.08 -33.56 7.35
CA ALA A 89 -5.65 -33.63 7.68
C ALA A 89 -4.82 -34.46 6.67
N THR A 90 -5.49 -35.30 5.88
CA THR A 90 -4.94 -36.13 4.79
C THR A 90 -4.51 -35.33 3.58
N ASP A 91 -5.11 -34.17 3.36
CA ASP A 91 -4.94 -33.38 2.14
C ASP A 91 -3.66 -32.53 2.22
N PHE A 92 -3.08 -32.39 3.41
CA PHE A 92 -1.81 -31.72 3.65
C PHE A 92 -0.65 -32.69 3.42
N THR A 93 -0.11 -32.69 2.20
CA THR A 93 0.91 -33.63 1.70
C THR A 93 2.34 -33.25 2.07
N HIS A 94 2.64 -31.96 2.22
CA HIS A 94 4.00 -31.48 2.55
C HIS A 94 4.19 -31.33 4.05
N HIS A 95 5.42 -31.56 4.52
CA HIS A 95 5.82 -31.33 5.91
C HIS A 95 7.12 -30.54 5.97
N VAL A 96 7.14 -29.45 6.72
CA VAL A 96 8.28 -28.52 6.77
C VAL A 96 8.38 -27.87 8.14
N GLN A 97 9.60 -27.76 8.67
CA GLN A 97 9.87 -27.14 9.96
C GLN A 97 10.58 -25.81 9.76
N ILE A 98 10.01 -24.73 10.30
CA ILE A 98 10.58 -23.38 10.23
C ILE A 98 10.62 -22.78 11.63
N ASN A 99 11.78 -22.29 12.05
CA ASN A 99 12.02 -21.70 13.37
C ASN A 99 11.53 -22.61 14.53
N GLY A 100 11.82 -23.92 14.42
CA GLY A 100 11.41 -24.95 15.39
C GLY A 100 9.89 -25.17 15.49
N THR A 101 9.12 -24.73 14.49
CA THR A 101 7.67 -24.96 14.41
C THR A 101 7.38 -25.80 13.17
N ASP A 102 6.68 -26.91 13.37
CA ASP A 102 6.28 -27.80 12.28
C ASP A 102 4.99 -27.30 11.61
N TYR A 103 5.01 -27.35 10.28
CA TYR A 103 3.88 -27.01 9.41
C TYR A 103 3.59 -28.16 8.47
N ARG A 104 2.33 -28.31 8.09
CA ARG A 104 1.97 -29.04 6.87
C ARG A 104 1.32 -28.13 5.85
N LEU A 105 1.47 -28.44 4.57
CA LEU A 105 0.94 -27.64 3.46
C LEU A 105 0.01 -28.46 2.58
N LEU A 106 -1.09 -27.82 2.19
CA LEU A 106 -1.96 -28.22 1.09
C LEU A 106 -1.80 -27.18 -0.03
N GLU A 107 -1.67 -27.64 -1.26
CA GLU A 107 -1.67 -26.80 -2.46
C GLU A 107 -3.07 -26.75 -3.09
N GLU A 108 -3.52 -25.55 -3.46
CA GLU A 108 -4.76 -25.33 -4.22
C GLU A 108 -4.49 -24.35 -5.38
N THR A 109 -5.22 -24.49 -6.49
CA THR A 109 -5.32 -23.42 -7.49
C THR A 109 -6.51 -22.52 -7.16
N ARG A 110 -6.31 -21.20 -7.16
CA ARG A 110 -7.37 -20.21 -7.00
C ARG A 110 -7.57 -19.47 -8.34
N PRO A 111 -8.63 -19.76 -9.10
CA PRO A 111 -8.99 -18.96 -10.26
C PRO A 111 -9.46 -17.57 -9.81
N CYS A 112 -9.00 -16.56 -10.54
CA CYS A 112 -9.31 -15.15 -10.32
C CYS A 112 -9.78 -14.51 -11.64
N LEU A 113 -10.79 -13.63 -11.53
CA LEU A 113 -11.23 -12.77 -12.61
C LEU A 113 -11.24 -11.34 -12.10
N TYR A 114 -10.41 -10.48 -12.67
CA TYR A 114 -10.46 -9.05 -12.46
C TYR A 114 -11.23 -8.39 -13.60
N SER A 115 -12.33 -7.72 -13.27
CA SER A 115 -13.04 -6.81 -14.18
C SER A 115 -12.74 -5.38 -13.72
N PRO A 116 -12.04 -4.57 -14.50
CA PRO A 116 -11.82 -3.16 -14.18
C PRO A 116 -13.12 -2.37 -14.37
N ASP A 117 -13.27 -1.31 -13.57
CA ASP A 117 -14.33 -0.32 -13.78
C ASP A 117 -14.04 0.52 -15.03
N SER A 118 -15.07 1.14 -15.59
CA SER A 118 -14.91 2.10 -16.69
C SER A 118 -14.14 3.33 -16.24
N ASP A 119 -13.15 3.75 -17.04
CA ASP A 119 -12.48 5.03 -16.88
C ASP A 119 -13.52 6.18 -16.95
N PRO A 120 -13.65 7.00 -15.90
CA PRO A 120 -14.65 8.08 -15.86
C PRO A 120 -14.37 9.23 -16.84
N ASP A 121 -13.14 9.39 -17.32
CA ASP A 121 -12.73 10.48 -18.22
C ASP A 121 -12.78 10.06 -19.69
N THR A 122 -12.42 8.81 -20.00
CA THR A 122 -12.44 8.30 -21.40
C THR A 122 -13.65 7.42 -21.74
N GLY A 123 -14.38 6.92 -20.74
CA GLY A 123 -15.45 5.94 -20.92
C GLY A 123 -14.98 4.56 -21.39
N THR A 124 -13.67 4.33 -21.49
CA THR A 124 -13.10 3.05 -21.91
C THR A 124 -13.09 2.05 -20.76
N VAL A 125 -13.22 0.76 -21.08
CA VAL A 125 -13.14 -0.35 -20.13
C VAL A 125 -12.03 -1.26 -20.60
N ASP A 126 -11.00 -1.43 -19.78
CA ASP A 126 -9.95 -2.43 -20.03
C ASP A 126 -10.56 -3.84 -20.09
N PRO A 127 -10.05 -4.75 -20.93
CA PRO A 127 -10.58 -6.11 -20.99
C PRO A 127 -10.40 -6.83 -19.64
N PRO A 128 -11.41 -7.61 -19.19
CA PRO A 128 -11.29 -8.43 -17.99
C PRO A 128 -10.08 -9.38 -18.07
N HIS A 129 -9.38 -9.52 -16.96
CA HIS A 129 -8.19 -10.36 -16.84
C HIS A 129 -8.50 -11.58 -15.96
N ALA A 130 -8.60 -12.74 -16.61
CA ALA A 130 -8.63 -14.02 -15.93
C ALA A 130 -7.19 -14.51 -15.70
N PHE A 131 -6.90 -14.97 -14.48
CA PHE A 131 -5.59 -15.51 -14.11
C PHE A 131 -5.75 -16.49 -12.94
N ASP A 132 -4.85 -17.46 -12.83
CA ASP A 132 -4.79 -18.36 -11.68
C ASP A 132 -3.71 -17.90 -10.69
N LEU A 133 -4.04 -17.96 -9.40
CA LEU A 133 -3.08 -17.85 -8.32
C LEU A 133 -2.86 -19.23 -7.71
N ARG A 134 -1.61 -19.57 -7.44
CA ARG A 134 -1.30 -20.71 -6.58
C ARG A 134 -1.61 -20.31 -5.13
N ARG A 135 -2.30 -21.17 -4.40
CA ARG A 135 -2.62 -20.96 -2.98
C ARG A 135 -2.00 -22.08 -2.17
N LEU A 136 -1.26 -21.71 -1.13
CA LEU A 136 -0.80 -22.64 -0.10
C LEU A 136 -1.66 -22.45 1.15
N VAL A 137 -2.27 -23.53 1.63
CA VAL A 137 -2.90 -23.56 2.96
C VAL A 137 -1.90 -24.14 3.94
N LEU A 138 -1.49 -23.32 4.89
CA LEU A 138 -0.50 -23.61 5.91
C LEU A 138 -1.23 -24.09 7.16
N TRP A 139 -0.92 -25.28 7.65
CA TRP A 139 -1.37 -25.76 8.96
C TRP A 139 -0.22 -25.73 9.95
N ASN A 140 -0.26 -24.79 10.90
CA ASN A 140 0.68 -24.74 12.02
C ASN A 140 0.35 -25.87 13.00
N LEU A 141 1.23 -26.85 13.19
CA LEU A 141 0.93 -28.00 14.06
C LEU A 141 1.00 -27.69 15.55
N ARG A 142 1.62 -26.56 15.95
CA ARG A 142 1.71 -26.12 17.36
C ARG A 142 0.45 -25.40 17.83
N THR A 143 -0.15 -24.57 16.99
CA THR A 143 -1.38 -23.81 17.31
C THR A 143 -2.64 -24.42 16.71
N HIS A 144 -2.50 -25.40 15.81
CA HIS A 144 -3.53 -25.96 14.94
C HIS A 144 -4.23 -24.95 14.02
N HIS A 145 -3.81 -23.67 13.99
CA HIS A 145 -4.36 -22.67 13.09
C HIS A 145 -4.01 -22.97 11.63
N ARG A 146 -4.94 -22.63 10.73
CA ARG A 146 -4.74 -22.72 9.29
C ARG A 146 -4.89 -21.36 8.63
N ILE A 147 -3.91 -21.00 7.82
CA ILE A 147 -3.84 -19.71 7.13
C ILE A 147 -3.52 -19.91 5.66
N SER A 148 -3.86 -18.94 4.82
CA SER A 148 -3.76 -19.06 3.38
C SER A 148 -2.80 -18.02 2.81
N VAL A 149 -1.89 -18.48 1.95
CA VAL A 149 -0.93 -17.69 1.19
C VAL A 149 -1.32 -17.77 -0.28
N LEU A 150 -1.28 -16.65 -0.99
CA LEU A 150 -1.38 -16.57 -2.44
C LEU A 150 -0.01 -16.27 -3.01
N CYS A 151 0.37 -16.96 -4.07
CA CYS A 151 1.55 -16.65 -4.85
C CYS A 151 1.28 -16.70 -6.35
N TRP A 152 2.06 -15.90 -7.07
CA TRP A 152 2.26 -16.03 -8.50
C TRP A 152 3.76 -15.94 -8.74
N GLU A 153 4.34 -17.03 -9.22
CA GLU A 153 5.80 -17.20 -9.32
C GLU A 153 6.36 -16.97 -10.73
N GLY A 154 5.49 -16.71 -11.70
CA GLY A 154 5.86 -16.63 -13.11
C GLY A 154 6.54 -17.93 -13.55
N ASP A 155 7.79 -17.81 -13.98
CA ASP A 155 8.58 -18.90 -14.53
C ASP A 155 9.59 -19.49 -13.51
N LEU A 156 9.51 -19.07 -12.23
CA LEU A 156 10.51 -19.41 -11.18
C LEU A 156 10.41 -20.83 -10.59
N GLN A 157 9.24 -21.49 -10.69
CA GLN A 157 9.00 -22.86 -10.18
C GLN A 157 9.44 -23.08 -8.71
N LEU A 158 8.98 -22.22 -7.82
CA LEU A 158 9.31 -22.27 -6.39
C LEU A 158 8.66 -23.50 -5.74
N SER A 159 9.38 -24.13 -4.80
CA SER A 159 8.80 -25.16 -3.94
C SER A 159 7.80 -24.56 -2.93
N PRO A 160 6.81 -25.34 -2.45
CA PRO A 160 5.94 -24.92 -1.34
C PRO A 160 6.71 -24.46 -0.11
N GLU A 161 7.85 -25.10 0.15
CA GLU A 161 8.74 -24.84 1.26
C GLU A 161 9.46 -23.48 1.11
N GLU A 162 9.87 -23.09 -0.10
CA GLU A 162 10.44 -21.76 -0.39
C GLU A 162 9.40 -20.65 -0.25
N VAL A 163 8.21 -20.83 -0.82
CA VAL A 163 7.10 -19.85 -0.70
C VAL A 163 6.73 -19.62 0.77
N LEU A 164 6.64 -20.70 1.54
CA LEU A 164 6.42 -20.65 2.98
C LEU A 164 7.55 -19.92 3.72
N THR A 165 8.80 -20.29 3.42
CA THR A 165 9.98 -19.74 4.09
C THR A 165 10.08 -18.24 3.85
N ALA A 166 9.84 -17.78 2.62
CA ALA A 166 9.80 -16.36 2.28
C ALA A 166 8.70 -15.62 3.07
N MET A 167 7.48 -16.17 3.11
CA MET A 167 6.34 -15.55 3.79
C MET A 167 6.49 -15.49 5.33
N LEU A 168 7.01 -16.55 5.96
CA LEU A 168 7.25 -16.58 7.41
C LEU A 168 8.49 -15.78 7.83
N SER A 169 9.54 -15.77 7.00
CA SER A 169 10.73 -14.94 7.24
C SER A 169 10.38 -13.47 7.23
N ARG A 170 9.46 -13.01 6.37
CA ARG A 170 8.92 -11.65 6.42
C ARG A 170 8.36 -11.31 7.81
N TRP A 171 7.50 -12.16 8.37
CA TRP A 171 6.88 -11.90 9.68
C TRP A 171 7.92 -11.70 10.78
N GLY A 172 8.90 -12.61 10.89
CA GLY A 172 9.94 -12.53 11.91
C GLY A 172 10.98 -11.42 11.67
N ALA A 173 11.40 -11.20 10.43
CA ALA A 173 12.45 -10.25 10.09
C ALA A 173 11.94 -8.80 10.08
N SER A 174 10.80 -8.50 9.45
CA SER A 174 10.35 -7.11 9.31
C SER A 174 10.00 -6.49 10.66
N GLU A 175 9.33 -7.22 11.56
CA GLU A 175 8.98 -6.73 12.90
C GLU A 175 10.23 -6.38 13.72
N ASN A 176 11.28 -7.22 13.62
CA ASN A 176 12.55 -6.96 14.29
C ASN A 176 13.32 -5.81 13.64
N THR A 177 13.33 -5.70 12.30
CA THR A 177 13.93 -4.55 11.60
C THR A 177 13.26 -3.24 12.02
N PHE A 178 11.93 -3.16 12.14
CA PHE A 178 11.26 -1.96 12.64
C PHE A 178 11.65 -1.63 14.11
N LYS A 179 11.70 -2.63 15.00
CA LYS A 179 12.18 -2.44 16.38
C LYS A 179 13.62 -1.93 16.44
N HIS A 180 14.52 -2.51 15.65
CA HIS A 180 15.92 -2.09 15.59
C HIS A 180 16.12 -0.72 14.94
N LEU A 181 15.32 -0.39 13.91
CA LEU A 181 15.37 0.89 13.23
C LEU A 181 14.83 2.00 14.14
N GLN A 182 13.72 1.77 14.85
CA GLN A 182 13.23 2.69 15.90
C GLN A 182 14.27 2.92 17.01
N ALA A 183 15.02 1.89 17.40
CA ALA A 183 16.05 1.98 18.43
C ALA A 183 17.33 2.72 17.98
N ARG A 184 17.71 2.62 16.69
CA ARG A 184 18.91 3.28 16.12
C ARG A 184 18.63 4.66 15.54
N HIS A 185 17.45 4.84 14.95
CA HIS A 185 16.95 6.06 14.33
C HIS A 185 15.55 6.32 14.89
N PRO A 186 15.43 6.97 16.06
CA PRO A 186 14.15 7.43 16.54
C PRO A 186 13.49 8.29 15.46
N TYR A 187 12.26 7.97 15.07
CA TYR A 187 11.49 8.67 14.02
C TYR A 187 11.13 10.14 14.36
N HIS A 188 11.83 10.73 15.33
CA HIS A 188 11.72 12.11 15.79
C HIS A 188 13.04 12.87 15.69
N TYR A 189 14.06 12.33 14.99
CA TYR A 189 15.31 13.03 14.75
C TYR A 189 15.12 14.23 13.81
N HIS A 190 15.08 15.44 14.37
CA HIS A 190 14.93 16.71 13.65
C HIS A 190 16.20 17.59 13.81
N PRO A 191 17.30 17.29 13.10
CA PRO A 191 18.47 18.16 13.09
C PRO A 191 18.21 19.41 12.24
N GLY A 192 18.07 20.58 12.87
CA GLY A 192 18.18 21.88 12.18
C GLY A 192 16.98 22.35 11.35
N PHE A 193 15.85 21.63 11.34
CA PHE A 193 14.62 22.14 10.72
C PHE A 193 13.87 23.08 11.67
N GLY A 194 13.70 24.34 11.26
CA GLY A 194 12.74 25.24 11.88
C GLY A 194 11.31 24.75 11.59
N LEU A 195 10.47 24.69 12.64
CA LEU A 195 9.06 24.34 12.50
C LEU A 195 8.33 25.50 11.79
N ALA A 196 8.09 25.34 10.49
CA ALA A 196 7.16 26.19 9.74
C ALA A 196 5.76 25.55 9.77
N ASP A 197 4.74 26.36 10.05
CA ASP A 197 3.36 25.89 9.99
C ASP A 197 2.96 25.56 8.55
N SER A 198 2.47 24.34 8.33
CA SER A 198 1.93 23.94 7.03
C SER A 198 0.66 24.73 6.71
N GLU A 199 0.63 25.40 5.56
CA GLU A 199 -0.54 26.16 5.07
C GLU A 199 -1.77 25.27 4.80
N LYS A 200 -1.61 23.93 4.81
CA LYS A 200 -2.70 22.95 4.61
C LYS A 200 -2.88 22.02 5.82
N GLN A 201 -3.03 22.64 6.99
CA GLN A 201 -3.47 21.97 8.22
C GLN A 201 -4.98 21.68 8.19
N ASP A 202 -5.42 20.70 7.38
CA ASP A 202 -6.77 20.12 7.49
C ASP A 202 -6.86 19.22 8.74
N ILE A 203 -6.85 19.87 9.91
CA ILE A 203 -7.09 19.22 11.19
C ILE A 203 -8.55 18.77 11.19
N ALA A 204 -8.78 17.46 11.27
CA ALA A 204 -10.10 16.85 11.34
C ALA A 204 -10.82 17.24 12.65
N ASN A 205 -11.44 18.43 12.66
CA ASN A 205 -12.20 18.94 13.78
C ASN A 205 -13.51 18.13 13.93
N PRO A 206 -13.71 17.35 15.01
CA PRO A 206 -14.90 16.50 15.17
C PRO A 206 -16.21 17.30 15.14
N ARG A 207 -16.16 18.59 15.54
CA ARG A 207 -17.31 19.49 15.55
C ARG A 207 -17.77 19.87 14.14
N ILE A 208 -16.88 19.88 13.14
CA ILE A 208 -17.26 20.12 11.73
C ILE A 208 -18.17 18.99 11.22
N LYS A 209 -17.89 17.73 11.60
CA LYS A 209 -18.73 16.58 11.20
C LYS A 209 -20.14 16.65 11.81
N ALA A 210 -20.23 17.08 13.08
CA ALA A 210 -21.51 17.31 13.76
C ALA A 210 -22.28 18.52 13.17
N LEU A 211 -21.59 19.63 12.88
CA LEU A 211 -22.18 20.81 12.24
C LEU A 211 -22.66 20.51 10.81
N ALA A 212 -21.90 19.73 10.03
CA ALA A 212 -22.32 19.30 8.69
C ALA A 212 -23.59 18.44 8.73
N GLN A 213 -23.72 17.54 9.71
CA GLN A 213 -24.96 16.79 9.93
C GLN A 213 -26.14 17.71 10.31
N GLN A 214 -25.94 18.64 11.25
CA GLN A 214 -26.98 19.62 11.62
C GLN A 214 -27.42 20.50 10.45
N ILE A 215 -26.48 20.94 9.60
CA ILE A 215 -26.77 21.73 8.39
C ILE A 215 -27.59 20.90 7.38
N ALA A 216 -27.25 19.62 7.18
CA ALA A 216 -28.03 18.73 6.30
C ALA A 216 -29.47 18.55 6.81
N THR A 217 -29.66 18.29 8.11
CA THR A 217 -30.98 18.20 8.74
C THR A 217 -31.78 19.50 8.63
N THR A 218 -31.13 20.65 8.86
CA THR A 218 -31.80 21.98 8.86
C THR A 218 -32.17 22.45 7.45
N LYS A 219 -31.42 22.05 6.42
CA LYS A 219 -31.73 22.37 5.01
C LYS A 219 -32.65 21.36 4.33
N GLY A 220 -33.08 20.30 5.02
CA GLY A 220 -33.94 19.25 4.45
C GLY A 220 -33.26 18.41 3.37
N ILE A 221 -31.91 18.39 3.33
CA ILE A 221 -31.15 17.63 2.33
C ILE A 221 -30.82 16.26 2.92
N SER A 222 -31.47 15.22 2.40
CA SER A 222 -31.18 13.83 2.76
C SER A 222 -29.73 13.48 2.40
N PRO A 223 -28.98 12.75 3.26
CA PRO A 223 -27.55 12.48 3.03
C PRO A 223 -27.25 11.56 1.82
N ASN A 224 -28.26 11.05 1.12
CA ASN A 224 -28.11 10.31 -0.14
C ASN A 224 -28.68 11.10 -1.34
N SER A 225 -27.90 12.07 -1.83
CA SER A 225 -28.04 12.57 -3.21
C SER A 225 -26.71 13.10 -3.74
N THR A 226 -25.93 12.23 -4.39
CA THR A 226 -24.80 12.64 -5.23
C THR A 226 -25.32 13.30 -6.50
N SER A 227 -25.30 14.64 -6.54
CA SER A 227 -25.59 15.41 -7.76
C SER A 227 -24.32 16.04 -8.32
N ASN A 228 -23.86 15.56 -9.47
CA ASN A 228 -22.87 16.23 -10.30
C ASN A 228 -23.34 17.64 -10.67
N THR A 229 -22.50 18.66 -10.44
CA THR A 229 -22.50 19.89 -11.24
C THR A 229 -21.07 20.44 -11.37
N PRO A 230 -20.70 21.07 -12.50
CA PRO A 230 -19.29 21.30 -12.85
C PRO A 230 -18.68 22.52 -12.15
N LYS A 231 -17.35 22.53 -11.99
CA LYS A 231 -16.61 23.72 -11.55
C LYS A 231 -16.69 24.82 -12.62
N PRO A 232 -17.13 26.05 -12.29
CA PRO A 232 -17.05 27.18 -13.22
C PRO A 232 -15.60 27.64 -13.41
N ASN A 233 -15.29 28.06 -14.63
CA ASN A 233 -13.98 28.49 -15.07
C ASN A 233 -13.56 29.80 -14.37
N ARG A 234 -12.30 29.91 -13.92
CA ARG A 234 -11.77 31.17 -13.35
C ARG A 234 -11.26 32.07 -14.47
N ALA A 235 -12.10 33.01 -14.91
CA ALA A 235 -11.68 34.16 -15.70
C ALA A 235 -12.38 35.42 -15.16
N SER A 236 -11.59 36.48 -14.96
CA SER A 236 -12.02 37.88 -14.79
C SER A 236 -12.90 38.22 -13.57
N ILE A 237 -12.38 39.08 -12.70
CA ILE A 237 -12.91 40.44 -12.46
C ILE A 237 -11.82 41.22 -11.71
N ALA A 238 -11.52 42.41 -12.21
CA ALA A 238 -10.58 43.35 -11.60
C ALA A 238 -11.33 44.51 -10.93
N THR A 239 -10.59 45.35 -10.19
CA THR A 239 -10.99 46.67 -9.66
C THR A 239 -12.08 46.66 -8.57
N ALA A 240 -12.11 47.57 -7.59
CA ALA A 240 -11.24 48.74 -7.33
C ALA A 240 -11.22 49.09 -5.83
N ALA A 241 -10.13 49.73 -5.36
CA ALA A 241 -10.16 50.74 -4.30
C ALA A 241 -8.86 51.57 -4.32
N ASN A 242 -8.94 52.81 -4.81
CA ASN A 242 -7.86 53.81 -4.71
C ASN A 242 -8.02 54.66 -3.44
N VAL A 243 -6.94 54.87 -2.68
CA VAL A 243 -6.64 56.10 -1.89
C VAL A 243 -5.10 56.20 -1.83
N THR A 244 -4.42 56.97 -2.69
CA THR A 244 -4.13 58.43 -2.62
C THR A 244 -2.96 58.79 -1.70
N THR A 245 -1.76 58.97 -2.31
CA THR A 245 -0.70 60.02 -2.13
C THR A 245 -0.23 60.38 -0.68
N VAL A 246 1.03 60.69 -0.32
CA VAL A 246 2.28 61.29 -0.92
C VAL A 246 3.48 60.66 -0.15
N GLY A 247 4.76 60.61 -0.54
CA GLY A 247 5.56 61.09 -1.69
C GLY A 247 6.93 61.66 -1.21
N ILE A 248 7.89 61.95 -2.12
CA ILE A 248 9.31 62.36 -1.85
C ILE A 248 10.17 61.20 -1.29
N GLY A 249 11.41 60.92 -1.73
CA GLY A 249 12.22 61.47 -2.82
C GLY A 249 13.63 60.82 -2.87
N ASP A 250 14.25 60.85 -4.04
CA ASP A 250 15.68 60.65 -4.37
C ASP A 250 16.50 59.46 -3.83
N SER A 251 16.83 58.57 -4.80
CA SER A 251 18.18 58.37 -5.32
C SER A 251 19.39 58.32 -4.37
N LEU A 252 20.03 57.16 -4.25
CA LEU A 252 21.49 57.01 -4.47
C LEU A 252 21.90 55.54 -4.71
N LYS A 253 23.03 55.36 -5.40
CA LYS A 253 23.54 54.10 -5.96
C LYS A 253 24.53 53.37 -5.00
N PRO A 254 24.91 52.11 -5.28
CA PRO A 254 25.63 51.24 -4.35
C PRO A 254 27.17 51.32 -4.45
N SER A 255 27.82 50.47 -3.64
CA SER A 255 29.22 49.97 -3.75
C SER A 255 30.34 50.88 -3.21
N PRO A 256 31.51 50.34 -2.81
CA PRO A 256 31.98 48.95 -2.96
C PRO A 256 31.56 47.99 -1.84
#